data_AF-A0AAV2WE54-F1
#
_entry.id   AF-A0AAV2WE54-F1
#
_cell.length_a   1.000
_cell.length_b   1.000
_cell.length_c   1.000
_cell.angle_alpha   90.00
_cell.angle_beta   90.00
_cell.angle_gamma   90.00
#
_symmetry.space_group_name_H-M   'P 1'
#
loop_
_entity.id
_entity.type
_entity.pdbx_description
1 polymer ?
#
loop_
_entity_poly.entity_id
_entity_poly.type
_entity_poly.pdbx_seq_one_letter_code
_entity_poly.pdbx_strand_id
1 'polypeptide(L)'
;MLADPTRLHLLWLLTQGEADVSALAEATGGSRTSISQHLAKLRFARLVDTRKDGRRVYYRLRDGHLGRLVREGLNHADHRVTGEPPHA
;
A
#
# COMPACT_ATOMS: atom_id res chain seq x y z
N MET A 1 11.52 -6.04 -1.61
CA MET A 1 10.54 -5.15 -0.95
C MET A 1 9.24 -5.00 -1.75
N LEU A 2 9.24 -4.48 -2.98
CA LEU A 2 8.00 -4.25 -3.76
C LEU A 2 7.45 -5.49 -4.51
N ALA A 3 8.25 -6.54 -4.72
CA ALA A 3 7.82 -7.78 -5.38
C ALA A 3 6.86 -8.67 -4.53
N ASP A 4 6.39 -8.18 -3.39
CA ASP A 4 5.47 -8.90 -2.52
C ASP A 4 4.07 -8.35 -2.73
N PRO A 5 3.12 -9.19 -3.17
CA PRO A 5 1.78 -8.75 -3.53
C PRO A 5 1.06 -8.02 -2.39
N THR A 6 1.20 -8.51 -1.15
CA THR A 6 0.57 -7.89 0.02
C THR A 6 1.11 -6.50 0.28
N ARG A 7 2.43 -6.28 0.21
CA ARG A 7 3.01 -4.93 0.38
C ARG A 7 2.59 -3.99 -0.74
N LEU A 8 2.52 -4.48 -1.98
CA LEU A 8 2.06 -3.66 -3.10
C LEU A 8 0.58 -3.27 -2.93
N HIS A 9 -0.27 -4.21 -2.51
CA HIS A 9 -1.68 -3.95 -2.19
C HIS A 9 -1.82 -2.92 -1.05
N LEU A 10 -1.05 -3.07 0.04
CA LEU A 10 -1.06 -2.08 1.13
C LEU A 10 -0.66 -0.68 0.65
N LEU A 11 0.39 -0.57 -0.18
CA LEU A 11 0.79 0.71 -0.75
C LEU A 11 -0.30 1.30 -1.65
N TRP A 12 -0.98 0.47 -2.45
CA TRP A 12 -2.10 0.89 -3.28
C TRP A 12 -3.28 1.40 -2.45
N LEU A 13 -3.68 0.70 -1.38
CA LEU A 13 -4.73 1.18 -0.47
C LEU A 13 -4.36 2.54 0.13
N LEU A 14 -3.09 2.71 0.51
CA LEU A 14 -2.59 3.98 1.05
C LEU A 14 -2.46 5.10 0.01
N THR A 15 -2.64 4.82 -1.30
CA THR A 15 -2.81 5.86 -2.32
C THR A 15 -4.19 6.54 -2.24
N GLN A 16 -5.17 5.89 -1.61
CA GLN A 16 -6.55 6.38 -1.49
C GLN A 16 -6.77 7.21 -0.22
N GLY A 17 -5.82 7.18 0.71
CA GLY A 17 -5.90 7.90 1.97
C GLY A 17 -5.11 7.21 3.08
N GLU A 18 -5.00 7.87 4.23
CA GLU A 18 -4.41 7.25 5.41
C GLU A 18 -5.36 6.22 6.04
N ALA A 19 -4.80 5.12 6.55
CA ALA A 19 -5.60 4.03 7.13
C ALA A 19 -4.90 3.41 8.34
N ASP A 20 -5.68 2.91 9.30
CA ASP A 20 -5.16 2.15 10.43
C ASP A 20 -4.99 0.65 10.11
N VAL A 21 -4.20 -0.05 10.94
CA VAL A 21 -3.88 -1.47 10.72
C VAL A 21 -5.10 -2.38 10.66
N SER A 22 -6.20 -2.02 11.32
CA SER A 22 -7.43 -2.84 11.33
C SER A 22 -8.14 -2.71 9.99
N ALA A 23 -8.29 -1.48 9.50
CA ALA A 23 -8.87 -1.22 8.18
C ALA A 23 -8.05 -1.88 7.05
N LEU A 24 -6.72 -1.81 7.15
CA LEU A 24 -5.83 -2.46 6.17
C LEU A 24 -5.89 -3.99 6.24
N ALA A 25 -6.05 -4.56 7.44
CA ALA A 25 -6.24 -6.01 7.61
C ALA A 25 -7.56 -6.49 7.01
N GLU A 26 -8.64 -5.76 7.23
CA GLU A 26 -9.94 -6.03 6.64
C GLU A 26 -9.89 -5.96 5.11
N ALA A 27 -9.35 -4.87 4.55
CA ALA A 27 -9.26 -4.67 3.10
C ALA A 27 -8.37 -5.70 2.37
N THR A 28 -7.36 -6.26 3.06
CA THR A 28 -6.46 -7.27 2.48
C THR A 28 -6.86 -8.71 2.78
N GLY A 29 -7.87 -8.93 3.63
CA GLY A 29 -8.22 -10.25 4.15
C GLY A 29 -7.13 -10.89 5.03
N GLY A 30 -6.11 -10.12 5.43
CA GLY A 30 -4.97 -10.58 6.21
C GLY A 30 -5.20 -10.46 7.73
N SER A 31 -4.43 -11.22 8.52
CA SER A 31 -4.44 -11.03 9.97
C SER A 31 -3.77 -9.70 10.36
N ARG A 32 -4.26 -9.04 11.42
CA ARG A 32 -3.66 -7.80 11.95
C ARG A 32 -2.17 -7.95 12.25
N THR A 33 -1.73 -9.11 12.74
CA THR A 33 -0.32 -9.40 13.00
C THR A 33 0.49 -9.40 11.72
N SER A 34 0.01 -10.10 10.68
CA SER A 34 0.69 -10.13 9.36
C SER A 34 0.79 -8.73 8.77
N ILE A 35 -0.33 -7.99 8.72
CA ILE A 35 -0.34 -6.63 8.16
C ILE A 35 0.58 -5.68 8.93
N SER A 36 0.61 -5.77 10.27
CA SER A 36 1.55 -4.99 11.09
C SER A 36 3.01 -5.28 10.72
N GLN A 37 3.37 -6.54 10.45
CA GLN A 37 4.73 -6.90 10.02
C GLN A 37 5.07 -6.34 8.64
N HIS A 38 4.13 -6.39 7.68
CA HIS A 38 4.32 -5.77 6.37
C HIS A 38 4.48 -4.25 6.49
N LEU A 39 3.65 -3.58 7.30
CA LEU A 39 3.73 -2.15 7.56
C LEU A 39 5.03 -1.75 8.28
N ALA A 40 5.53 -2.58 9.20
CA ALA A 40 6.82 -2.37 9.83
C ALA A 40 7.97 -2.40 8.80
N LYS A 41 7.95 -3.34 7.85
CA LYS A 41 8.92 -3.39 6.74
C LYS A 41 8.81 -2.18 5.83
N LEU A 42 7.60 -1.76 5.47
CA LEU A 42 7.37 -0.56 4.66
C LEU A 42 7.86 0.72 5.36
N ARG A 43 7.63 0.83 6.67
CA ARG A 43 8.13 1.94 7.48
C ARG A 43 9.64 1.93 7.59
N PHE A 44 10.25 0.76 7.80
CA PHE A 44 11.71 0.60 7.81
C PHE A 44 12.33 1.02 6.47
N ALA A 45 11.68 0.68 5.34
CA ALA A 45 12.08 1.13 4.01
C ALA A 45 11.77 2.62 3.73
N ARG A 46 11.18 3.35 4.68
CA ARG A 46 10.74 4.75 4.55
C ARG A 46 9.77 4.99 3.39
N LEU A 47 8.90 4.01 3.12
CA LEU A 47 7.84 4.12 2.11
C LEU A 47 6.53 4.67 2.69
N VAL A 48 6.33 4.48 4.00
CA VAL A 48 5.16 4.97 4.72
C VAL A 48 5.59 5.71 5.98
N ASP A 49 4.81 6.73 6.33
CA ASP A 49 4.87 7.43 7.61
C ASP A 49 3.70 6.99 8.50
N THR A 50 3.81 7.32 9.79
CA THR A 50 2.75 7.06 10.78
C THR A 50 2.30 8.33 11.48
N ARG A 51 1.00 8.47 11.70
CA ARG A 51 0.39 9.49 12.56
C ARG A 51 -0.37 8.80 13.69
N LYS A 52 -0.25 9.29 14.92
CA LYS A 52 -1.05 8.82 16.06
C LYS A 52 -2.28 9.70 16.21
N ASP A 53 -3.42 9.08 16.45
CA ASP A 53 -4.69 9.74 16.76
C ASP A 53 -5.39 8.97 17.88
N GLY A 54 -5.35 9.53 19.10
CA GLY A 54 -5.72 8.83 20.32
C GLY A 54 -4.97 7.50 20.47
N ARG A 55 -5.71 6.38 20.46
CA ARG A 55 -5.16 5.02 20.57
C ARG A 55 -4.84 4.37 19.21
N ARG A 56 -5.16 5.04 18.10
CA ARG A 56 -4.98 4.51 16.74
C ARG A 56 -3.69 5.02 16.11
N VAL A 57 -3.08 4.18 15.28
CA VAL A 57 -1.94 4.52 14.45
C VAL A 57 -2.38 4.44 13.00
N TYR A 58 -2.35 5.58 12.31
CA TYR A 58 -2.65 5.70 10.90
C TYR A 58 -1.36 5.66 10.09
N TYR A 59 -1.40 4.97 8.97
CA TYR A 59 -0.32 4.86 8.01
C TYR A 59 -0.67 5.69 6.78
N ARG A 60 0.33 6.34 6.18
CA ARG A 60 0.18 7.09 4.93
C ARG A 60 1.43 6.93 4.07
N LEU A 61 1.31 7.09 2.76
CA LEU A 61 2.48 7.17 1.90
C LEU A 61 3.33 8.39 2.27
N ARG A 62 4.65 8.21 2.24
CA ARG A 62 5.60 9.26 2.62
C ARG A 62 5.60 10.45 1.66
N ASP A 63 5.45 10.17 0.37
CA ASP A 63 5.37 11.19 -0.68
C ASP A 63 4.44 10.77 -1.83
N GLY A 64 4.05 11.76 -2.64
CA GLY A 64 3.20 11.53 -3.82
C GLY A 64 3.91 10.86 -5.00
N HIS A 65 5.25 10.84 -5.05
CA HIS A 65 5.99 10.17 -6.13
C HIS A 65 5.84 8.65 -6.03
N LEU A 66 5.93 8.10 -4.82
CA LEU A 66 5.68 6.69 -4.56
C LEU A 66 4.25 6.28 -4.94
N GLY A 67 3.26 7.11 -4.62
CA GLY A 67 1.88 6.84 -4.98
C GLY A 67 1.67 6.76 -6.49
N ARG A 68 2.32 7.66 -7.26
CA ARG A 68 2.32 7.58 -8.72
C ARG A 68 2.99 6.31 -9.23
N LEU A 69 4.18 5.96 -8.72
CA LEU A 69 4.91 4.76 -9.13
C LEU A 69 4.10 3.47 -8.93
N VAL A 70 3.42 3.36 -7.78
CA VAL A 70 2.58 2.19 -7.47
C VAL A 70 1.40 2.08 -8.43
N ARG A 71 0.76 3.21 -8.75
CA ARG A 71 -0.35 3.25 -9.71
C ARG A 71 0.10 2.86 -11.12
N GLU A 72 1.20 3.44 -11.59
CA GLU A 72 1.76 3.11 -12.91
C GLU A 72 2.17 1.63 -13.00
N GLY A 73 2.83 1.10 -11.96
CA GLY A 73 3.23 -0.30 -11.93
C GLY A 73 2.04 -1.27 -11.97
N LEU A 74 0.94 -0.93 -11.29
CA LEU A 74 -0.28 -1.72 -11.31
C LEU A 74 -1.04 -1.60 -12.63
N ASN A 75 -1.17 -0.40 -13.20
CA ASN A 75 -1.76 -0.19 -14.52
C ASN A 75 -1.01 -0.99 -15.59
N HIS A 76 0.33 -0.99 -15.55
CA HIS A 76 1.13 -1.79 -16.46
C HIS A 76 0.91 -3.29 -16.28
N ALA A 77 0.81 -3.77 -15.04
CA ALA A 77 0.51 -5.18 -14.76
C ALA A 77 -0.90 -5.57 -15.24
N ASP A 78 -1.89 -4.69 -15.04
CA ASP A 78 -3.26 -4.89 -15.48
C ASP A 78 -3.33 -5.02 -17.00
N HIS A 79 -2.73 -4.12 -17.78
CA HIS A 79 -2.66 -4.23 -19.25
C HIS A 79 -2.04 -5.55 -19.72
N ARG A 80 -1.08 -6.11 -18.97
CA ARG A 80 -0.47 -7.41 -19.30
C ARG A 80 -1.38 -8.61 -18.97
N VAL A 81 -2.28 -8.46 -18.01
CA VAL A 81 -3.22 -9.50 -17.57
C VAL A 81 -4.54 -9.43 -18.38
N THR A 82 -5.02 -8.22 -18.70
CA THR A 82 -6.27 -7.98 -19.45
C THR A 82 -6.07 -7.95 -20.96
N GLY A 83 -4.85 -7.67 -21.45
CA GLY A 83 -4.55 -7.55 -22.88
C GLY A 83 -5.00 -6.23 -23.51
N GLU A 84 -5.44 -5.26 -22.70
CA GLU A 84 -5.85 -3.93 -23.18
C GLU A 84 -4.63 -3.05 -23.53
N PRO A 85 -4.70 -2.26 -24.61
CA PRO A 85 -3.60 -1.40 -25.03
C PRO A 85 -3.34 -0.29 -24.00
N PRO A 86 -2.08 0.14 -23.81
CA PRO A 86 -1.75 1.17 -22.84
C PRO A 86 -2.51 2.47 -23.13
N HIS A 87 -3.24 2.99 -22.14
CA HIS A 87 -3.85 4.31 -22.22
C HIS A 87 -2.75 5.37 -22.30
N ALA A 88 -2.75 6.13 -23.40
CA ALA A 88 -1.83 7.22 -23.71
C ALA A 88 -2.12 8.49 -22.90
#